data_AF-A0AAV1CK99-F1
#
_entry.id   AF-A0AAV1CK99-F1
#
_cell.length_a   1.000
_cell.length_b   1.000
_cell.length_c   1.000
_cell.angle_alpha   90.00
_cell.angle_beta   90.00
_cell.angle_gamma   90.00
#
_symmetry.space_group_name_H-M   'P 1'
#
loop_
_entity.id
_entity.type
_entity.pdbx_description
1 polymer ?
#
loop_
_entity_poly.entity_id
_entity_poly.type
_entity_poly.pdbx_seq_one_letter_code
_entity_poly.pdbx_strand_id
1 'polypeptide(L)'
;MEVLVKMGKFTGIQSELALNGTIPVRKRVPITAQVVIGTPGTIDSLITSKKLSLRFMKILVFDEADHMLAEGSFRDSSKKIMRLIVQSSPDCQVVLFSATFNDNVRAFVDQTISKEIFMRDTCVAL
;
A
#
# COMPACT_ATOMS: atom_id res chain seq x y z
N MET A 1 -8.39 -8.26 9.42
CA MET A 1 -9.63 -7.58 8.95
C MET A 1 -10.55 -7.17 10.09
N GLU A 2 -10.62 -7.93 11.18
CA GLU A 2 -11.45 -7.64 12.36
C GLU A 2 -11.31 -6.20 12.90
N VAL A 3 -10.08 -5.72 13.11
CA VAL A 3 -9.82 -4.37 13.65
C VAL A 3 -10.45 -3.28 12.78
N LEU A 4 -10.28 -3.35 11.46
CA LEU A 4 -10.84 -2.35 10.54
C LEU A 4 -12.36 -2.41 10.48
N VAL A 5 -12.95 -3.59 10.52
CA VAL A 5 -14.42 -3.73 10.58
C VAL A 5 -14.95 -3.12 11.88
N LYS A 6 -14.24 -3.31 13.00
CA LYS A 6 -14.60 -2.74 14.30
C LYS A 6 -14.48 -1.21 14.30
N MET A 7 -13.40 -0.66 13.75
CA MET A 7 -13.19 0.79 13.63
C MET A 7 -14.17 1.43 12.64
N GLY A 8 -14.48 0.76 11.54
CA GLY A 8 -15.37 1.24 10.49
C GLY A 8 -16.87 1.15 10.80
N LYS A 9 -17.26 0.47 11.90
CA LYS A 9 -18.64 0.11 12.24
C LYS A 9 -19.66 1.25 12.12
N PHE A 10 -19.26 2.49 12.43
CA PHE A 10 -20.15 3.66 12.45
C PHE A 10 -19.85 4.69 11.35
N THR A 11 -19.02 4.33 10.37
CA THR A 11 -18.51 5.26 9.34
C THR A 11 -19.10 5.02 7.95
N GLY A 12 -19.67 3.83 7.71
CA GLY A 12 -20.08 3.41 6.35
C GLY A 12 -18.91 3.11 5.40
N ILE A 13 -17.67 3.18 5.87
CA ILE A 13 -16.47 2.88 5.09
C ILE A 13 -16.41 1.38 4.81
N GLN A 14 -16.32 1.01 3.53
CA GLN A 14 -16.11 -0.39 3.14
C GLN A 14 -14.62 -0.66 2.99
N SER A 15 -14.24 -1.86 3.42
CA SER A 15 -12.86 -2.31 3.41
C SER A 15 -12.75 -3.73 2.90
N GLU A 16 -11.78 -4.00 2.04
CA GLU A 16 -11.57 -5.31 1.42
C GLU A 16 -10.12 -5.79 1.61
N LEU A 17 -9.97 -7.08 1.86
CA LEU A 17 -8.66 -7.73 1.93
C LEU A 17 -8.34 -8.39 0.58
N ALA A 18 -7.39 -7.80 -0.14
CA ALA A 18 -6.81 -8.30 -1.37
C ALA A 18 -5.81 -9.43 -1.08
N LEU A 19 -6.31 -10.62 -0.74
CA LEU A 19 -5.49 -11.84 -0.70
C LEU A 19 -5.51 -12.55 -2.05
N ASN A 20 -4.41 -13.24 -2.35
CA ASN A 20 -4.43 -14.28 -3.37
C ASN A 20 -5.39 -15.38 -2.91
N GLY A 21 -6.44 -15.59 -3.70
CA GLY A 21 -7.42 -16.65 -3.46
C GLY A 21 -7.51 -17.56 -4.66
N THR A 22 -8.40 -18.56 -4.58
CA THR A 22 -8.61 -19.56 -5.64
C THR A 22 -9.08 -18.95 -6.96
N ILE A 23 -9.73 -17.78 -6.91
CA ILE A 23 -10.22 -17.08 -8.11
C ILE A 23 -9.08 -16.24 -8.70
N PRO A 24 -8.67 -16.49 -9.97
CA PRO A 24 -7.68 -15.68 -10.65
C PRO A 24 -8.10 -14.20 -10.69
N VAL A 25 -7.15 -13.29 -10.48
CA VAL A 25 -7.40 -11.84 -10.41
C VAL A 25 -8.20 -11.32 -11.61
N ARG A 26 -7.94 -11.84 -12.82
CA ARG A 26 -8.68 -11.46 -14.05
C ARG A 26 -10.19 -11.69 -13.95
N LYS A 27 -10.61 -12.74 -13.24
CA LYS A 27 -12.02 -13.12 -13.04
C LYS A 27 -12.68 -12.41 -11.85
N ARG A 28 -11.92 -11.67 -11.03
CA ARG A 28 -12.50 -10.90 -9.93
C ARG A 28 -13.34 -9.74 -10.44
N VAL A 29 -14.36 -9.37 -9.67
CA VAL A 29 -15.11 -8.14 -9.88
C VAL A 29 -14.20 -6.95 -9.52
N PRO A 30 -14.31 -5.79 -10.19
CA PRO A 30 -13.60 -4.59 -9.75
C PRO A 30 -13.89 -4.25 -8.30
N ILE A 31 -12.86 -3.88 -7.55
CA ILE A 31 -12.96 -3.50 -6.14
C ILE A 31 -13.61 -2.12 -6.05
N THR A 32 -14.65 -2.02 -5.23
CA THR A 32 -15.37 -0.76 -4.95
C THR A 32 -15.12 -0.26 -3.52
N ALA A 33 -14.43 -1.04 -2.69
CA ALA A 33 -14.11 -0.68 -1.32
C ALA A 33 -13.16 0.54 -1.26
N GLN A 34 -13.37 1.40 -0.25
CA GLN A 34 -12.57 2.60 -0.03
C GLN A 34 -11.20 2.28 0.62
N VAL A 35 -11.12 1.21 1.40
CA VAL A 35 -9.89 0.74 2.03
C VAL A 35 -9.56 -0.64 1.49
N VAL A 36 -8.39 -0.78 0.87
CA VAL A 36 -7.92 -2.07 0.33
C VAL A 36 -6.60 -2.41 0.99
N ILE A 37 -6.52 -3.60 1.59
CA ILE A 37 -5.29 -4.11 2.19
C ILE A 37 -4.84 -5.32 1.41
N GLY A 38 -3.58 -5.40 1.04
CA GLY A 38 -3.02 -6.59 0.41
C GLY A 38 -1.51 -6.53 0.37
N THR A 39 -0.90 -7.64 -0.04
CA THR A 39 0.53 -7.68 -0.30
C THR A 39 0.86 -6.95 -1.61
N PRO A 40 2.07 -6.37 -1.75
CA PRO A 40 2.44 -5.61 -2.94
C PRO A 40 2.20 -6.36 -4.25
N GLY A 41 2.53 -7.65 -4.32
CA GLY A 41 2.31 -8.46 -5.53
C GLY A 41 0.83 -8.63 -5.90
N THR A 42 -0.05 -8.81 -4.92
CA THR A 42 -1.50 -8.92 -5.17
C THR A 42 -2.10 -7.58 -5.58
N ILE A 43 -1.68 -6.48 -4.93
CA ILE A 43 -2.12 -5.13 -5.28
C ILE A 43 -1.67 -4.76 -6.71
N ASP A 44 -0.40 -5.02 -7.07
CA ASP A 44 0.10 -4.78 -8.43
C ASP A 44 -0.69 -5.58 -9.48
N SER A 45 -1.01 -6.85 -9.16
CA SER A 45 -1.83 -7.71 -10.02
C SER A 45 -3.24 -7.15 -10.23
N LEU A 46 -3.87 -6.61 -9.18
CA LEU A 46 -5.20 -6.01 -9.25
C LEU A 46 -5.20 -4.72 -10.08
N ILE A 47 -4.20 -3.86 -9.91
CA ILE A 47 -4.03 -2.63 -10.68
C ILE A 47 -3.82 -2.98 -12.16
N THR A 48 -2.86 -3.87 -12.45
CA THR A 48 -2.53 -4.30 -13.81
C THR A 48 -3.73 -4.95 -14.51
N SER A 49 -4.56 -5.69 -13.78
CA SER A 49 -5.79 -6.31 -14.30
C SER A 49 -7.00 -5.37 -14.35
N LYS A 50 -6.81 -4.06 -14.08
CA LYS A 50 -7.86 -3.04 -14.03
C LYS A 50 -9.01 -3.37 -13.06
N LYS A 51 -8.69 -4.09 -11.98
CA LYS A 51 -9.62 -4.42 -10.90
C LYS A 51 -9.52 -3.44 -9.73
N LEU A 52 -8.42 -2.71 -9.61
CA LEU A 52 -8.24 -1.63 -8.65
C LEU A 52 -7.92 -0.33 -9.39
N SER A 53 -8.77 0.68 -9.23
CA SER A 53 -8.56 2.00 -9.83
C SER A 53 -7.76 2.89 -8.89
N LEU A 54 -6.76 3.57 -9.43
CA LEU A 54 -5.89 4.49 -8.68
C LEU A 54 -6.27 5.95 -8.86
N ARG A 55 -7.33 6.27 -9.62
CA ARG A 55 -7.67 7.63 -10.06
C ARG A 55 -8.01 8.60 -8.92
N PHE A 56 -8.58 8.09 -7.83
CA PHE A 56 -9.05 8.90 -6.71
C PHE A 56 -8.32 8.56 -5.41
N MET A 57 -7.12 8.00 -5.51
CA MET A 57 -6.39 7.55 -4.35
C MET A 57 -5.83 8.75 -3.58
N LYS A 58 -6.08 8.78 -2.27
CA LYS A 58 -5.65 9.88 -1.40
C LYS A 58 -4.52 9.51 -0.46
N ILE A 59 -4.46 8.25 -0.05
CA ILE A 59 -3.49 7.76 0.93
C ILE A 59 -2.97 6.41 0.46
N LEU A 60 -1.64 6.26 0.48
CA LEU A 60 -0.94 4.99 0.37
C LEU A 60 -0.16 4.76 1.66
N VAL A 61 -0.27 3.55 2.23
CA VAL A 61 0.48 3.18 3.43
C VAL A 61 1.36 1.97 3.11
N PHE A 62 2.66 2.08 3.39
CA PHE A 62 3.57 0.95 3.47
C PHE A 62 3.78 0.58 4.92
N ASP A 63 3.44 -0.65 5.29
CA ASP A 63 3.65 -1.21 6.62
C ASP A 63 4.83 -2.17 6.60
N GLU A 64 5.58 -2.26 7.71
CA GLU A 64 6.80 -3.07 7.84
C GLU A 64 7.76 -2.91 6.64
N ALA A 65 8.04 -1.66 6.26
CA ALA A 65 8.68 -1.36 4.98
C ALA A 65 10.09 -1.95 4.83
N ASP A 66 10.81 -2.13 5.92
CA ASP A 66 12.11 -2.81 5.97
C ASP A 66 12.00 -4.28 5.57
N HIS A 67 10.98 -4.99 6.08
CA HIS A 67 10.70 -6.35 5.65
C HIS A 67 10.26 -6.38 4.17
N MET A 68 9.35 -5.48 3.78
CA MET A 68 8.85 -5.38 2.42
C MET A 68 9.95 -5.08 1.38
N LEU A 69 10.95 -4.27 1.74
CA LEU A 69 12.04 -3.87 0.84
C LEU A 69 13.24 -4.83 0.88
N ALA A 70 13.34 -5.67 1.91
CA ALA A 70 14.31 -6.76 1.98
C ALA A 70 14.02 -7.84 0.94
N GLU A 71 12.75 -8.18 0.71
CA GLU A 71 12.35 -9.15 -0.31
C GLU A 71 12.29 -8.50 -1.71
N GLY A 72 13.07 -9.02 -2.66
CA GLY A 72 13.18 -8.44 -4.00
C GLY A 72 11.86 -8.33 -4.76
N SER A 73 11.02 -9.38 -4.68
CA SER A 73 9.72 -9.42 -5.36
C SER A 73 8.75 -8.34 -4.84
N PHE A 74 8.77 -8.11 -3.53
CA PHE A 74 7.92 -7.12 -2.86
C PHE A 74 8.45 -5.71 -3.12
N ARG A 75 9.78 -5.52 -3.10
CA ARG A 75 10.42 -4.26 -3.45
C ARG A 75 10.08 -3.81 -4.86
N ASP A 76 10.17 -4.70 -5.85
CA ASP A 76 9.92 -4.35 -7.25
C ASP A 76 8.44 -4.01 -7.48
N SER A 77 7.53 -4.78 -6.87
CA SER A 77 6.09 -4.50 -6.89
C SER A 77 5.77 -3.16 -6.22
N SER A 78 6.39 -2.85 -5.08
CA SER A 78 6.17 -1.60 -4.34
C SER A 78 6.65 -0.38 -5.12
N LYS A 79 7.83 -0.46 -5.75
CA LYS A 79 8.34 0.59 -6.64
C LYS A 79 7.43 0.81 -7.84
N LYS A 80 6.89 -0.26 -8.43
CA LYS A 80 5.95 -0.17 -9.54
C LYS A 80 4.64 0.50 -9.11
N ILE A 81 4.05 0.06 -7.99
CA ILE A 81 2.84 0.66 -7.43
C ILE A 81 3.05 2.16 -7.21
N MET A 82 4.16 2.54 -6.58
CA MET A 82 4.48 3.96 -6.35
C MET A 82 4.49 4.79 -7.64
N ARG A 83 5.19 4.32 -8.67
CA ARG A 83 5.23 5.02 -9.97
C ARG A 83 3.83 5.20 -10.56
N LEU A 84 2.99 4.17 -10.47
CA LEU A 84 1.60 4.23 -10.95
C LEU A 84 0.76 5.23 -10.14
N ILE A 85 0.98 5.32 -8.83
CA ILE A 85 0.31 6.32 -7.98
C ILE A 85 0.71 7.74 -8.35
N VAL A 86 2.01 8.02 -8.47
CA VAL A 86 2.48 9.37 -8.85
C VAL A 86 1.90 9.80 -10.19
N GLN A 87 1.75 8.87 -11.14
CA GLN A 87 1.13 9.14 -12.44
C GLN A 87 -0.40 9.31 -12.37
N SER A 88 -1.09 8.53 -11.54
CA SER A 88 -2.56 8.47 -11.52
C SER A 88 -3.22 9.38 -10.49
N SER A 89 -2.53 9.68 -9.40
CA SER A 89 -2.97 10.46 -8.24
C SER A 89 -1.77 11.23 -7.64
N PRO A 90 -1.34 12.33 -8.29
CA PRO A 90 -0.17 13.11 -7.85
C PRO A 90 -0.34 13.74 -6.46
N ASP A 91 -1.59 13.95 -6.00
CA ASP A 91 -1.90 14.47 -4.67
C ASP A 91 -2.02 13.37 -3.59
N CYS A 92 -1.66 12.13 -3.91
CA CYS A 92 -1.71 11.04 -2.94
C CYS A 92 -0.64 11.23 -1.86
N GLN A 93 -1.07 11.24 -0.59
CA GLN A 93 -0.16 11.19 0.54
C GLN A 93 0.40 9.77 0.67
N VAL A 94 1.72 9.67 0.78
CA VAL A 94 2.41 8.40 1.02
C VAL A 94 2.88 8.39 2.46
N VAL A 95 2.51 7.35 3.19
CA VAL A 95 2.90 7.11 4.59
C VAL A 95 3.70 5.80 4.63
N LEU A 96 4.83 5.81 5.34
CA LEU A 96 5.69 4.65 5.49
C LEU A 96 5.92 4.37 6.98
N PHE A 97 5.64 3.15 7.40
CA PHE A 97 5.93 2.60 8.71
C PHE A 97 6.98 1.51 8.58
N SER A 98 8.00 1.55 9.43
CA SER A 98 9.11 0.61 9.41
C SER A 98 9.76 0.55 10.77
N ALA A 99 10.17 -0.65 11.20
CA ALA A 99 10.89 -0.82 12.45
C ALA A 99 12.36 -0.38 12.33
N THR A 100 12.96 -0.55 11.15
CA THR A 100 14.37 -0.19 10.89
C THR A 100 14.54 0.70 9.67
N PHE A 101 15.49 1.62 9.72
CA PHE A 101 15.77 2.56 8.63
C PHE A 101 17.09 2.24 7.91
N ASN A 102 17.14 1.06 7.30
CA ASN A 102 18.31 0.61 6.53
C ASN A 102 18.43 1.32 5.17
N ASP A 103 19.54 1.11 4.47
CA ASP A 103 19.82 1.79 3.19
C ASP A 103 18.77 1.52 2.11
N ASN A 104 18.11 0.35 2.13
CA ASN A 104 17.04 0.04 1.18
C ASN A 104 15.81 0.91 1.43
N VAL A 105 15.44 1.10 2.71
CA VAL A 105 14.33 1.98 3.11
C VAL A 105 14.65 3.43 2.78
N ARG A 106 15.85 3.90 3.12
CA ARG A 106 16.32 5.26 2.80
C ARG A 106 16.28 5.53 1.29
N ALA A 107 16.87 4.64 0.50
CA ALA A 107 16.88 4.78 -0.95
C ALA A 107 15.46 4.74 -1.55
N PHE A 108 14.56 3.96 -0.97
CA PHE A 108 13.16 3.94 -1.39
C PHE A 108 12.48 5.28 -1.10
N VAL A 109 12.62 5.82 0.11
CA VAL A 109 12.05 7.10 0.53
C VAL A 109 12.56 8.25 -0.35
N ASP A 110 13.88 8.33 -0.55
CA ASP A 110 14.51 9.39 -1.37
C ASP A 110 14.01 9.40 -2.82
N GLN A 111 13.69 8.23 -3.37
CA GLN A 111 13.16 8.09 -4.74
C GLN A 111 11.67 8.43 -4.86
N THR A 112 10.96 8.52 -3.75
CA THR A 112 9.52 8.28 -3.72
C THR A 112 8.72 9.39 -3.04
N ILE A 113 9.20 9.90 -1.91
CA ILE A 113 8.44 10.81 -1.06
C ILE A 113 9.03 12.21 -1.20
N SER A 114 8.40 13.06 -2.02
CA SER A 114 8.90 14.41 -2.35
C SER A 114 8.42 15.51 -1.39
N LYS A 115 7.48 15.21 -0.47
CA LYS A 115 6.93 16.17 0.50
C LYS A 115 7.11 15.66 1.92
N GLU A 116 7.43 16.60 2.81
CA GLU A 116 7.67 16.46 4.26
C GLU A 116 7.48 15.04 4.81
N ILE A 117 8.61 14.36 5.01
CA ILE A 117 8.63 13.11 5.74
C ILE A 117 8.57 13.47 7.22
N PHE A 118 7.45 13.21 7.87
CA PHE A 118 7.41 13.18 9.33
C PHE A 118 8.05 11.87 9.79
N MET A 119 9.39 11.84 9.82
CA MET A 119 10.13 10.75 10.47
C MET A 119 10.00 10.91 11.97
N ARG A 120 9.23 10.00 12.60
CA ARG A 120 9.31 9.80 14.03
C ARG A 120 10.14 8.55 14.27
N ASP A 121 11.42 8.73 14.59
CA ASP A 121 12.32 7.68 15.08
C ASP A 121 11.93 7.24 16.50
N THR A 122 10.67 6.86 16.68
CA THR A 122 10.20 6.33 17.96
C THR A 122 10.10 4.83 17.78
N CYS A 123 11.17 4.12 18.16
CA CYS A 123 11.05 2.73 18.58
C CYS A 123 10.03 2.69 19.73
N VAL A 124 8.75 2.54 19.42
CA VAL A 124 7.78 2.07 20.40
C VAL A 124 7.93 0.56 20.37
N ALA A 125 8.76 0.05 21.28
CA ALA A 125 8.60 -1.33 21.73
C ALA A 125 7.17 -1.44 22.26
N LEU A 126 6.30 -2.12 21.52
CA LEU A 126 5.05 -2.66 22.05
C LEU A 126 5.33 -3.99 22.74
#